data_AF-A0A8H3DV89-F1
#
_entry.id   AF-A0A8H3DV89-F1
#
_cell.length_a   1.000
_cell.length_b   1.000
_cell.length_c   1.000
_cell.angle_alpha   90.00
_cell.angle_beta   90.00
_cell.angle_gamma   90.00
#
_symmetry.space_group_name_H-M   'P 1'
#
loop_
_entity.id
_entity.type
_entity.pdbx_description
1 polymer ?
#
loop_
_entity_poly.entity_id
_entity_poly.type
_entity_poly.pdbx_seq_one_letter_code
_entity_poly.pdbx_strand_id
1 'polypeptide(L)'
;MLVSEIPVSFYVVGVVIGAFGYIFIPYLTDPHGLRRSTIAGPKLAALSNAWLAHVTSRGDRSQAVHELHRKYGKLVRIAPNHVSVADPKALVVIYAHGNGTLKTEFYDAFVSIRPGLFNTRDRAVHTRKRKLVSHIFSQQNVLLFEPHIHRHVRAFCAQWDMRCARATAGELPEARDGRSWFDVLPHFNFLAFDIIGDLAFGTPFGMIAAQKDIAPMMEHAGEKAEVKYVPAVQVLNDRGDYSASMGVLPKWIRPIMKYLPWYARGNTAVQCLAGMAIAAVERRLKFGLPDEDLEEEGEIDEKLARGKKRTDLLEKLMQGKDENGAPMGREELTAEALTQLIAGSDTTSNSSCAIAYYLASNPECQRKLQEELDSVLKPVVSVPPPISQAGVPPLPPSNVVAKYADVKTLPYLQACINESLRLHSTSGIGLPRIIPPGSSLEVCGERFNEGTILSVPSYSIHRSQEVSSWGDDAEEFRPERWLERDVGKEFN
;
A
#
# COMPACT_ATOMS: atom_id res chain seq x y z
N MET A 1 -34.03 -8.85 -49.34
CA MET A 1 -33.39 -7.95 -48.36
C MET A 1 -34.44 -7.57 -47.32
N LEU A 2 -34.49 -8.28 -46.19
CA LEU A 2 -35.39 -7.96 -45.08
C LEU A 2 -34.64 -8.26 -43.80
N VAL A 3 -33.72 -7.38 -43.43
CA VAL A 3 -33.33 -7.21 -42.04
C VAL A 3 -34.05 -5.94 -41.61
N SER A 4 -35.27 -6.11 -41.09
CA SER A 4 -36.01 -5.04 -40.45
C SER A 4 -35.19 -4.54 -39.27
N GLU A 5 -34.88 -3.25 -39.25
CA GLU A 5 -34.21 -2.61 -38.11
C GLU A 5 -35.07 -2.81 -36.86
N ILE A 6 -34.59 -3.61 -35.91
CA ILE A 6 -35.22 -3.78 -34.60
C ILE A 6 -35.28 -2.39 -33.94
N PRO A 7 -36.45 -1.91 -33.47
CA PRO A 7 -36.53 -0.60 -32.84
C PRO A 7 -35.64 -0.51 -31.61
N VAL A 8 -35.01 0.65 -31.39
CA VAL A 8 -34.13 0.93 -30.23
C VAL A 8 -34.80 0.56 -28.90
N SER A 9 -36.12 0.73 -28.80
CA SER A 9 -36.91 0.35 -27.62
C SER A 9 -36.81 -1.13 -27.26
N PHE A 10 -36.73 -2.04 -28.23
CA PHE A 10 -36.57 -3.47 -27.96
C PHE A 10 -35.19 -3.79 -27.37
N TYR A 11 -34.14 -3.10 -27.82
CA TYR A 11 -32.80 -3.22 -27.24
C TYR A 11 -32.78 -2.70 -25.79
N VAL A 12 -33.43 -1.55 -25.54
CA VAL A 12 -33.54 -0.99 -24.17
C VAL A 12 -34.29 -1.94 -23.25
N VAL A 13 -35.45 -2.46 -23.68
CA VAL A 13 -36.22 -3.44 -22.90
C VAL A 13 -35.41 -4.71 -22.66
N GLY A 14 -34.71 -5.22 -23.68
CA GLY A 14 -33.83 -6.38 -23.55
C GLY A 14 -32.70 -6.16 -22.53
N VAL A 15 -32.07 -4.99 -22.53
CA VAL A 15 -31.04 -4.61 -21.55
C VAL A 15 -31.62 -4.52 -20.14
N VAL A 16 -32.80 -3.91 -19.97
CA VAL A 16 -33.47 -3.82 -18.66
C VAL A 16 -33.85 -5.19 -18.12
N ILE A 17 -34.44 -6.05 -18.95
CA ILE A 17 -34.78 -7.43 -18.58
C ILE A 17 -33.51 -8.22 -18.24
N GLY A 18 -32.46 -8.08 -19.06
CA GLY A 18 -31.17 -8.74 -18.82
C GLY A 18 -30.52 -8.29 -17.50
N ALA A 19 -30.51 -6.98 -17.22
CA ALA A 19 -30.01 -6.43 -15.97
C ALA A 19 -30.84 -6.90 -14.76
N PHE A 20 -32.16 -6.92 -14.90
CA PHE A 20 -33.07 -7.44 -13.87
C PHE A 20 -32.80 -8.93 -13.62
N GLY A 21 -32.70 -9.74 -14.68
CA GLY A 21 -32.35 -11.15 -14.59
C GLY A 21 -31.00 -11.38 -13.90
N TYR A 22 -29.97 -10.60 -14.27
CA TYR A 22 -28.64 -10.67 -13.66
C TYR A 22 -28.65 -10.40 -12.15
N ILE A 23 -29.49 -9.48 -11.67
CA ILE A 23 -29.59 -9.12 -10.25
C ILE A 23 -30.48 -10.10 -9.50
N PHE A 24 -31.69 -10.35 -10.00
CA PHE A 24 -32.72 -11.06 -9.26
C PHE A 24 -32.63 -12.58 -9.38
N ILE A 25 -32.16 -13.15 -10.50
CA ILE A 25 -32.06 -14.61 -10.64
C ILE A 25 -31.08 -15.19 -9.61
N PRO A 26 -29.81 -14.73 -9.50
CA PRO A 26 -28.90 -15.26 -8.49
C PRO A 26 -29.36 -14.97 -7.06
N TYR A 27 -30.03 -13.83 -6.85
CA TYR A 27 -30.63 -13.51 -5.57
C TYR A 27 -31.74 -14.50 -5.21
N LEU A 28 -32.58 -14.93 -6.15
CA LEU A 28 -33.70 -15.85 -5.92
C LEU A 28 -33.30 -17.32 -5.90
N THR A 29 -32.29 -17.73 -6.66
CA THR A 29 -31.80 -19.12 -6.70
C THR A 29 -30.77 -19.43 -5.62
N ASP A 30 -30.10 -18.42 -5.06
CA ASP A 30 -29.02 -18.56 -4.07
C ASP A 30 -28.00 -19.67 -4.39
N PRO A 31 -27.30 -19.56 -5.53
CA PRO A 31 -26.45 -20.64 -6.04
C PRO A 31 -25.28 -20.99 -5.10
N HIS A 32 -24.90 -20.06 -4.20
CA HIS A 32 -23.83 -20.27 -3.22
C HIS A 32 -24.36 -20.67 -1.84
N GLY A 33 -25.69 -20.79 -1.67
CA GLY A 33 -26.34 -21.14 -0.43
C GLY A 33 -25.98 -20.19 0.71
N LEU A 34 -25.96 -18.87 0.48
CA LEU A 34 -25.58 -17.86 1.47
C LEU A 34 -26.77 -17.29 2.27
N ARG A 35 -28.01 -17.69 1.97
CA ARG A 35 -29.19 -17.30 2.75
C ARG A 35 -29.38 -18.22 3.96
N ARG A 36 -28.46 -18.09 4.92
CA ARG A 36 -28.47 -18.81 6.21
C ARG A 36 -28.65 -17.82 7.35
N SER A 37 -29.23 -18.26 8.46
CA SER A 37 -29.40 -17.41 9.66
C SER A 37 -28.06 -16.99 10.28
N THR A 38 -27.00 -17.75 10.05
CA THR A 38 -25.63 -17.50 10.52
C THR A 38 -24.87 -16.47 9.68
N ILE A 39 -25.37 -16.11 8.50
CA ILE A 39 -24.74 -15.14 7.59
C ILE A 39 -25.69 -13.97 7.39
N ALA A 40 -25.50 -12.91 8.17
CA ALA A 40 -26.32 -11.70 8.10
C ALA A 40 -25.61 -10.57 7.33
N GLY A 41 -26.30 -9.46 7.08
CA GLY A 41 -25.73 -8.31 6.40
C GLY A 41 -26.80 -7.39 5.80
N PRO A 42 -26.39 -6.28 5.15
CA PRO A 42 -27.31 -5.38 4.48
C PRO A 42 -28.09 -6.10 3.37
N LYS A 43 -29.42 -5.93 3.33
CA LYS A 43 -30.27 -6.57 2.29
C LYS A 43 -29.85 -6.20 0.87
N LEU A 44 -29.44 -4.94 0.65
CA LEU A 44 -28.94 -4.47 -0.65
C LEU A 44 -27.62 -5.12 -1.05
N ALA A 45 -26.77 -5.50 -0.09
CA ALA A 45 -25.52 -6.20 -0.35
C ALA A 45 -25.76 -7.64 -0.81
N ALA A 46 -26.81 -8.30 -0.30
CA ALA A 46 -27.21 -9.61 -0.79
C ALA A 46 -27.77 -9.58 -2.22
N LEU A 47 -28.40 -8.47 -2.62
CA LEU A 47 -29.03 -8.30 -3.93
C LEU A 47 -28.02 -7.95 -5.03
N SER A 48 -27.07 -7.05 -4.79
CA SER A 48 -26.11 -6.61 -5.80
C SER A 48 -24.81 -6.06 -5.21
N ASN A 49 -23.78 -5.88 -6.05
CA ASN A 49 -22.54 -5.21 -5.66
C ASN A 49 -22.72 -3.70 -5.39
N ALA A 50 -23.91 -3.12 -5.64
CA ALA A 50 -24.14 -1.68 -5.53
C ALA A 50 -23.87 -1.15 -4.11
N TRP A 51 -24.22 -1.92 -3.07
CA TRP A 51 -23.94 -1.52 -1.68
C TRP A 51 -22.42 -1.38 -1.45
N LEU A 52 -21.65 -2.41 -1.82
CA LEU A 52 -20.20 -2.40 -1.64
C LEU A 52 -19.53 -1.32 -2.50
N ALA A 53 -20.01 -1.13 -3.73
CA ALA A 53 -19.54 -0.06 -4.62
C ALA A 53 -19.77 1.33 -4.02
N HIS A 54 -20.97 1.58 -3.47
CA HIS A 54 -21.31 2.85 -2.84
C HIS A 54 -20.41 3.14 -1.63
N VAL A 55 -20.27 2.18 -0.71
CA VAL A 55 -19.42 2.35 0.48
C VAL A 55 -17.96 2.53 0.06
N THR A 56 -17.47 1.78 -0.93
CA THR A 56 -16.10 1.92 -1.41
C THR A 56 -15.85 3.28 -2.06
N SER A 57 -16.80 3.81 -2.84
CA SER A 57 -16.67 5.13 -3.49
C SER A 57 -16.64 6.31 -2.51
N ARG A 58 -17.01 6.09 -1.25
CA ARG A 58 -16.94 7.12 -0.19
C ARG A 58 -15.62 7.07 0.60
N GLY A 59 -14.77 6.06 0.39
CA GLY A 59 -13.59 5.82 1.23
C GLY A 59 -13.89 5.12 2.56
N ASP A 60 -15.17 4.90 2.91
CA ASP A 60 -15.61 4.45 4.24
C ASP A 60 -15.64 2.91 4.42
N ARG A 61 -15.06 2.13 3.49
CA ARG A 61 -15.23 0.66 3.44
C ARG A 61 -14.82 -0.06 4.71
N SER A 62 -13.65 0.23 5.26
CA SER A 62 -13.14 -0.48 6.43
C SER A 62 -14.02 -0.24 7.66
N GLN A 63 -14.41 1.01 7.90
CA GLN A 63 -15.28 1.40 9.01
C GLN A 63 -16.69 0.81 8.85
N ALA A 64 -17.31 0.94 7.68
CA ALA A 64 -18.64 0.40 7.44
C ALA A 64 -18.70 -1.12 7.62
N VAL A 65 -17.69 -1.86 7.12
CA VAL A 65 -17.61 -3.32 7.32
C VAL A 65 -17.38 -3.67 8.80
N HIS A 66 -16.59 -2.88 9.52
CA HIS A 66 -16.40 -3.05 10.96
C HIS A 66 -17.70 -2.85 11.75
N GLU A 67 -18.46 -1.80 11.47
CA GLU A 67 -19.78 -1.55 12.08
C GLU A 67 -20.75 -2.69 11.79
N LEU A 68 -20.71 -3.28 10.59
CA LEU A 68 -21.51 -4.46 10.28
C LEU A 68 -21.09 -5.67 11.12
N HIS A 69 -19.80 -5.90 11.34
CA HIS A 69 -19.33 -6.98 12.21
C HIS A 69 -19.75 -6.77 13.66
N ARG A 70 -19.71 -5.53 14.17
CA ARG A 70 -20.25 -5.19 15.50
C ARG A 70 -21.75 -5.48 15.63
N LYS A 71 -22.50 -5.34 14.53
CA LYS A 71 -23.96 -5.55 14.51
C LYS A 71 -24.38 -7.00 14.27
N TYR A 72 -23.69 -7.71 13.37
CA TYR A 72 -24.12 -9.00 12.83
C TYR A 72 -23.22 -10.17 13.24
N GLY A 73 -22.07 -9.89 13.88
CA GLY A 73 -21.11 -10.89 14.32
C GLY A 73 -20.04 -11.22 13.27
N LYS A 74 -19.47 -12.43 13.37
CA LYS A 74 -18.27 -12.83 12.62
C LYS A 74 -18.47 -12.90 11.11
N LEU A 75 -19.63 -13.35 10.65
CA LEU A 75 -19.91 -13.60 9.24
C LEU A 75 -20.88 -12.55 8.71
N VAL A 76 -20.41 -11.72 7.78
CA VAL A 76 -21.20 -10.64 7.20
C VAL A 76 -21.20 -10.72 5.68
N ARG A 77 -22.37 -10.88 5.05
CA ARG A 77 -22.52 -10.80 3.60
C ARG A 77 -22.46 -9.36 3.13
N ILE A 78 -21.42 -9.03 2.38
CA ILE A 78 -21.12 -7.67 1.88
C ILE A 78 -21.28 -7.54 0.36
N ALA A 79 -21.48 -8.64 -0.36
CA ALA A 79 -21.92 -8.66 -1.76
C ALA A 79 -22.69 -9.98 -2.05
N PRO A 80 -23.30 -10.17 -3.24
CA PRO A 80 -24.10 -11.34 -3.57
C PRO A 80 -23.38 -12.67 -3.32
N ASN A 81 -22.08 -12.76 -3.60
CA ASN A 81 -21.28 -13.94 -3.32
C ASN A 81 -20.09 -13.65 -2.38
N HIS A 82 -20.09 -12.52 -1.66
CA HIS A 82 -18.95 -12.11 -0.81
C HIS A 82 -19.35 -12.04 0.67
N VAL A 83 -18.69 -12.87 1.49
CA VAL A 83 -18.77 -12.86 2.94
C VAL A 83 -17.46 -12.33 3.54
N SER A 84 -17.57 -11.27 4.35
CA SER A 84 -16.53 -10.78 5.22
C SER A 84 -16.51 -11.61 6.50
N VAL A 85 -15.32 -11.98 6.97
CA VAL A 85 -15.10 -12.86 8.12
C VAL A 85 -14.22 -12.16 9.14
N ALA A 86 -14.80 -11.72 10.26
CA ALA A 86 -14.06 -11.12 11.38
C ALA A 86 -13.71 -12.17 12.45
N ASP A 87 -12.95 -13.19 12.03
CA ASP A 87 -12.39 -14.20 12.92
C ASP A 87 -10.88 -14.33 12.63
N PRO A 88 -9.99 -14.15 13.62
CA PRO A 88 -8.54 -14.24 13.40
C PRO A 88 -8.11 -15.59 12.83
N LYS A 89 -8.77 -16.69 13.22
CA LYS A 89 -8.48 -18.04 12.72
C LYS A 89 -8.73 -18.16 11.22
N ALA A 90 -9.60 -17.30 10.67
CA ALA A 90 -9.89 -17.27 9.24
C ALA A 90 -8.70 -16.73 8.42
N LEU A 91 -7.75 -16.00 9.02
CA LEU A 91 -6.54 -15.53 8.33
C LEU A 91 -5.76 -16.70 7.76
N VAL A 92 -5.49 -17.70 8.59
CA VAL A 92 -4.77 -18.92 8.17
C VAL A 92 -5.60 -19.63 7.13
N VAL A 93 -6.88 -19.90 7.40
CA VAL A 93 -7.73 -20.69 6.50
C VAL A 93 -7.89 -20.05 5.11
N ILE A 94 -8.07 -18.74 5.02
CA ILE A 94 -8.36 -18.04 3.75
C ILE A 94 -7.08 -17.60 3.03
N TYR A 95 -6.03 -17.20 3.74
CA TYR A 95 -4.85 -16.55 3.16
C TYR A 95 -3.55 -17.36 3.23
N ALA A 96 -3.45 -18.41 4.05
CA ALA A 96 -2.21 -19.16 4.16
C ALA A 96 -1.82 -19.82 2.84
N HIS A 97 -0.51 -20.02 2.69
CA HIS A 97 0.06 -20.61 1.49
C HIS A 97 -0.43 -22.05 1.32
N GLY A 98 -0.91 -22.40 0.12
CA GLY A 98 -1.37 -23.75 -0.20
C GLY A 98 -2.86 -24.01 -0.03
N ASN A 99 -3.63 -23.13 0.62
CA ASN A 99 -5.04 -23.38 1.03
C ASN A 99 -6.10 -23.37 -0.10
N GLY A 100 -5.71 -23.56 -1.36
CA GLY A 100 -6.69 -23.73 -2.46
C GLY A 100 -7.41 -22.46 -2.94
N THR A 101 -7.58 -21.44 -2.09
CA THR A 101 -8.27 -20.19 -2.49
C THR A 101 -7.50 -19.39 -3.56
N LEU A 102 -8.24 -18.66 -4.40
CA LEU A 102 -7.69 -17.87 -5.51
C LEU A 102 -7.97 -16.38 -5.33
N LYS A 103 -7.13 -15.52 -5.91
CA LYS A 103 -7.43 -14.09 -6.02
C LYS A 103 -8.64 -13.86 -6.93
N THR A 104 -9.58 -13.02 -6.52
CA THR A 104 -10.78 -12.71 -7.32
C THR A 104 -10.49 -11.72 -8.43
N GLU A 105 -11.50 -11.40 -9.25
CA GLU A 105 -11.43 -10.33 -10.24
C GLU A 105 -11.28 -8.92 -9.70
N PHE A 106 -11.37 -8.73 -8.37
CA PHE A 106 -11.06 -7.47 -7.71
C PHE A 106 -9.67 -6.96 -8.11
N TYR A 107 -8.69 -7.88 -8.17
CA TYR A 107 -7.29 -7.56 -8.47
C TYR A 107 -7.07 -7.07 -9.91
N ASP A 108 -7.95 -7.43 -10.85
CA ASP A 108 -7.82 -7.01 -12.25
C ASP A 108 -7.93 -5.48 -12.39
N ALA A 109 -8.65 -4.80 -11.48
CA ALA A 109 -8.76 -3.34 -11.46
C ALA A 109 -7.47 -2.63 -11.03
N PHE A 110 -6.49 -3.37 -10.49
CA PHE A 110 -5.18 -2.87 -10.07
C PHE A 110 -4.09 -3.15 -11.11
N VAL A 111 -4.44 -3.62 -12.31
CA VAL A 111 -3.49 -3.79 -13.41
C VAL A 111 -3.31 -2.47 -14.14
N SER A 112 -2.06 -2.00 -14.24
CA SER A 112 -1.73 -0.76 -14.97
C SER A 112 -1.16 -1.04 -16.36
N ILE A 113 -0.09 -1.85 -16.44
CA ILE A 113 0.59 -2.20 -17.69
C ILE A 113 0.38 -3.70 -18.00
N ARG A 114 0.97 -4.54 -17.15
CA ARG A 114 0.77 -5.99 -17.10
C ARG A 114 0.53 -6.43 -15.66
N PRO A 115 -0.01 -7.64 -15.45
CA PRO A 115 -0.09 -8.19 -14.11
C PRO A 115 1.29 -8.30 -13.46
N GLY A 116 1.46 -7.59 -12.34
CA GLY A 116 2.60 -7.72 -11.42
C GLY A 116 2.32 -8.76 -10.35
N LEU A 117 3.25 -8.94 -9.40
CA LEU A 117 3.10 -9.93 -8.33
C LEU A 117 1.79 -9.76 -7.52
N PHE A 118 1.41 -8.53 -7.20
CA PHE A 118 0.22 -8.22 -6.40
C PHE A 118 -1.08 -8.70 -7.06
N ASN A 119 -1.28 -8.39 -8.33
CA ASN A 119 -2.55 -8.60 -9.03
C ASN A 119 -2.58 -9.86 -9.90
N THR A 120 -1.46 -10.56 -10.08
CA THR A 120 -1.44 -11.88 -10.75
C THR A 120 -2.31 -12.88 -9.98
N ARG A 121 -3.33 -13.40 -10.67
CA ARG A 121 -4.33 -14.34 -10.13
C ARG A 121 -4.01 -15.80 -10.45
N ASP A 122 -3.36 -16.06 -11.57
CA ASP A 122 -2.91 -17.40 -11.92
C ASP A 122 -1.82 -17.87 -10.94
N ARG A 123 -1.98 -19.10 -10.42
CA ARG A 123 -1.08 -19.64 -9.39
C ARG A 123 0.32 -19.92 -9.91
N ALA A 124 0.44 -20.50 -11.10
CA ALA A 124 1.73 -20.87 -11.66
C ALA A 124 2.54 -19.61 -11.98
N VAL A 125 1.92 -18.62 -12.63
CA VAL A 125 2.55 -17.34 -12.94
C VAL A 125 2.90 -16.57 -11.67
N HIS A 126 2.03 -16.56 -10.66
CA HIS A 126 2.31 -15.93 -9.38
C HIS A 126 3.48 -16.60 -8.64
N THR A 127 3.55 -17.93 -8.62
CA THR A 127 4.66 -18.67 -8.01
C THR A 127 5.99 -18.36 -8.69
N ARG A 128 6.03 -18.34 -10.03
CA ARG A 128 7.22 -17.90 -10.80
C ARG A 128 7.65 -16.49 -10.41
N LYS A 129 6.73 -15.52 -10.47
CA LYS A 129 7.00 -14.12 -10.11
C LYS A 129 7.46 -13.97 -8.66
N ARG A 130 6.82 -14.66 -7.72
CA ARG A 130 7.20 -14.63 -6.30
C ARG A 130 8.61 -15.15 -6.10
N LYS A 131 9.01 -16.22 -6.79
CA LYS A 131 10.37 -16.76 -6.74
C LYS A 131 11.39 -15.72 -7.20
N LEU A 132 11.08 -14.99 -8.28
CA LEU A 132 11.91 -13.89 -8.80
C LEU A 132 12.05 -12.72 -7.83
N VAL A 133 10.96 -12.32 -7.17
CA VAL A 133 10.92 -11.06 -6.40
C VAL A 133 11.25 -11.27 -4.91
N SER A 134 10.90 -12.42 -4.32
CA SER A 134 11.00 -12.64 -2.86
C SER A 134 12.42 -12.53 -2.30
N HIS A 135 13.43 -12.97 -3.06
CA HIS A 135 14.81 -12.92 -2.61
C HIS A 135 15.30 -11.48 -2.39
N ILE A 136 14.75 -10.50 -3.14
CA ILE A 136 15.08 -9.08 -3.05
C ILE A 136 14.75 -8.54 -1.65
N PHE A 137 13.72 -9.08 -1.02
CA PHE A 137 13.24 -8.69 0.31
C PHE A 137 13.79 -9.57 1.44
N SER A 138 14.84 -10.35 1.19
CA SER A 138 15.56 -11.04 2.28
C SER A 138 16.23 -10.01 3.19
N GLN A 139 16.37 -10.32 4.48
CA GLN A 139 17.04 -9.41 5.44
C GLN A 139 18.41 -8.95 4.94
N GLN A 140 19.19 -9.86 4.36
CA GLN A 140 20.50 -9.54 3.80
C GLN A 140 20.42 -8.50 2.68
N ASN A 141 19.46 -8.62 1.75
CA ASN A 141 19.31 -7.67 0.65
C ASN A 141 18.71 -6.33 1.12
N VAL A 142 17.78 -6.35 2.07
CA VAL A 142 17.21 -5.13 2.65
C VAL A 142 18.29 -4.28 3.31
N LEU A 143 19.24 -4.90 4.03
CA LEU A 143 20.38 -4.18 4.62
C LEU A 143 21.31 -3.54 3.57
N LEU A 144 21.34 -4.04 2.32
CA LEU A 144 22.08 -3.38 1.25
C LEU A 144 21.41 -2.07 0.80
N PHE A 145 20.11 -1.90 1.07
CA PHE A 145 19.37 -0.68 0.74
C PHE A 145 19.49 0.40 1.82
N GLU A 146 19.91 0.03 3.04
CA GLU A 146 19.99 0.92 4.20
C GLU A 146 20.77 2.22 3.94
N PRO A 147 21.97 2.21 3.31
CA PRO A 147 22.70 3.45 3.03
C PRO A 147 21.93 4.44 2.14
N HIS A 148 21.19 3.92 1.15
CA HIS A 148 20.36 4.73 0.26
C HIS A 148 19.18 5.34 1.04
N ILE A 149 18.54 4.56 1.90
CA ILE A 149 17.46 5.03 2.76
C ILE A 149 17.97 6.12 3.72
N HIS A 150 19.13 5.90 4.36
CA HIS A 150 19.72 6.84 5.31
C HIS A 150 19.97 8.21 4.70
N ARG A 151 20.45 8.29 3.46
CA ARG A 151 20.65 9.55 2.74
C ARG A 151 19.36 10.37 2.66
N HIS A 152 18.23 9.75 2.32
CA HIS A 152 16.94 10.43 2.24
C HIS A 152 16.39 10.82 3.60
N VAL A 153 16.55 9.98 4.62
CA VAL A 153 16.15 10.31 5.99
C VAL A 153 16.96 11.50 6.52
N ARG A 154 18.27 11.57 6.22
CA ARG A 154 19.12 12.72 6.56
C ARG A 154 18.65 14.00 5.87
N ALA A 155 18.38 13.94 4.57
CA ALA A 155 17.84 15.08 3.82
C ALA A 155 16.50 15.55 4.40
N PHE A 156 15.66 14.61 4.82
CA PHE A 156 14.38 14.89 5.47
C PHE A 156 14.54 15.58 6.83
N CYS A 157 15.42 15.07 7.69
CA CYS A 157 15.76 15.73 8.97
C CYS A 157 16.29 17.14 8.73
N ALA A 158 17.18 17.32 7.74
CA ALA A 158 17.76 18.62 7.40
C ALA A 158 16.68 19.64 6.98
N GLN A 159 15.68 19.20 6.20
CA GLN A 159 14.55 20.03 5.81
C GLN A 159 13.69 20.45 7.03
N TRP A 160 13.45 19.54 7.96
CA TRP A 160 12.71 19.84 9.18
C TRP A 160 13.47 20.79 10.11
N ASP A 161 14.79 20.59 10.28
CA ASP A 161 15.66 21.49 11.04
C ASP A 161 15.66 22.91 10.45
N MET A 162 15.77 23.03 9.12
CA MET A 162 15.66 24.31 8.43
C MET A 162 14.28 24.95 8.65
N ARG A 163 13.21 24.17 8.61
CA ARG A 163 11.84 24.66 8.87
C ARG A 163 11.71 25.17 10.31
N CYS A 164 12.27 24.48 11.29
CA CYS A 164 12.31 24.92 12.70
C CYS A 164 13.12 26.22 12.88
N ALA A 165 14.28 26.33 12.22
CA ALA A 165 15.11 27.53 12.25
C ALA A 165 14.35 28.74 11.68
N ARG A 166 13.70 28.59 10.52
CA ARG A 166 12.89 29.64 9.90
C ARG A 166 11.66 30.03 10.74
N ALA A 167 11.04 29.08 11.45
CA ALA A 167 9.97 29.39 12.39
C ALA A 167 10.46 30.27 13.55
N THR A 168 11.63 29.94 14.11
CA THR A 168 12.25 30.70 15.20
C THR A 168 12.65 32.10 14.74
N ALA A 169 13.09 32.24 13.48
CA ALA A 169 13.44 33.52 12.86
C ALA A 169 12.22 34.37 12.43
N GLY A 170 11.00 33.85 12.53
CA GLY A 170 9.79 34.55 12.08
C GLY A 170 9.62 34.60 10.56
N GLU A 171 10.31 33.73 9.81
CA GLU A 171 10.30 33.67 8.34
C GLU A 171 9.31 32.65 7.76
N LEU A 172 8.54 31.99 8.63
CA LEU A 172 7.48 31.07 8.23
C LEU A 172 6.11 31.67 8.58
N PRO A 173 5.24 31.92 7.58
CA PRO A 173 3.89 32.44 7.81
C PRO A 173 3.05 31.55 8.73
N GLU A 174 3.28 30.23 8.69
CA GLU A 174 2.52 29.28 9.50
C GLU A 174 3.12 29.09 10.91
N ALA A 175 4.21 29.77 11.26
CA ALA A 175 4.84 29.61 12.58
C ALA A 175 3.93 30.09 13.72
N ARG A 176 4.01 29.40 14.86
CA ARG A 176 3.28 29.72 16.10
C ARG A 176 4.24 29.67 17.27
N ASP A 177 4.43 30.80 17.96
CA ASP A 177 5.33 30.92 19.11
C ASP A 177 6.75 30.39 18.85
N GLY A 178 7.32 30.74 17.68
CA GLY A 178 8.64 30.27 17.25
C GLY A 178 8.69 28.79 16.82
N ARG A 179 7.55 28.08 16.83
CA ARG A 179 7.44 26.68 16.40
C ARG A 179 6.87 26.58 14.99
N SER A 180 7.33 25.59 14.25
CA SER A 180 6.76 25.28 12.94
C SER A 180 5.42 24.58 13.08
N TRP A 181 4.41 25.01 12.31
CA TRP A 181 3.11 24.34 12.20
C TRP A 181 2.87 23.91 10.75
N PHE A 182 2.55 22.64 10.51
CA PHE A 182 2.32 22.08 9.18
C PHE A 182 1.64 20.71 9.23
N ASP A 183 1.09 20.28 8.09
CA ASP A 183 0.60 18.91 7.91
C ASP A 183 1.79 17.97 7.64
N VAL A 184 1.95 16.96 8.48
CA VAL A 184 3.10 16.04 8.43
C VAL A 184 2.96 14.97 7.33
N LEU A 185 1.73 14.64 6.90
CA LEU A 185 1.49 13.56 5.93
C LEU A 185 2.15 13.85 4.56
N PRO A 186 2.04 15.07 3.97
CA PRO A 186 2.78 15.42 2.77
C PRO A 186 4.30 15.22 2.91
N HIS A 187 4.88 15.53 4.06
CA HIS A 187 6.33 15.36 4.26
C HIS A 187 6.72 13.88 4.28
N PHE A 188 5.95 13.02 4.95
CA PHE A 188 6.17 11.57 4.89
C PHE A 188 5.94 10.99 3.50
N ASN A 189 5.02 11.56 2.71
CA ASN A 189 4.88 11.20 1.30
C ASN A 189 6.16 11.55 0.51
N PHE A 190 6.72 12.74 0.69
CA PHE A 190 7.96 13.14 0.02
C PHE A 190 9.11 12.19 0.34
N LEU A 191 9.25 11.83 1.62
CA LEU A 191 10.24 10.86 2.08
C LEU A 191 10.06 9.49 1.42
N ALA A 192 8.83 8.95 1.47
CA ALA A 192 8.55 7.62 0.93
C ALA A 192 8.73 7.56 -0.60
N PHE A 193 8.27 8.59 -1.33
CA PHE A 193 8.43 8.68 -2.78
C PHE A 193 9.89 8.80 -3.19
N ASP A 194 10.69 9.61 -2.51
CA ASP A 194 12.12 9.73 -2.84
C ASP A 194 12.89 8.45 -2.52
N ILE A 195 12.63 7.82 -1.37
CA ILE A 195 13.25 6.51 -1.04
C ILE A 195 12.89 5.46 -2.09
N ILE A 196 11.61 5.25 -2.37
CA ILE A 196 11.22 4.17 -3.28
C ILE A 196 11.53 4.50 -4.74
N GLY A 197 11.51 5.77 -5.14
CA GLY A 197 11.98 6.19 -6.45
C GLY A 197 13.46 5.87 -6.63
N ASP A 198 14.26 6.19 -5.61
CA ASP A 198 15.69 5.92 -5.60
C ASP A 198 16.00 4.41 -5.60
N LEU A 199 15.25 3.61 -4.85
CA LEU A 199 15.42 2.16 -4.82
C LEU A 199 14.86 1.47 -6.08
N ALA A 200 13.70 1.88 -6.59
CA ALA A 200 13.02 1.22 -7.71
C ALA A 200 13.52 1.67 -9.08
N PHE A 201 14.17 2.83 -9.18
CA PHE A 201 14.63 3.39 -10.46
C PHE A 201 16.09 3.87 -10.44
N GLY A 202 16.74 3.91 -9.28
CA GLY A 202 18.12 4.40 -9.13
C GLY A 202 18.23 5.92 -9.02
N THR A 203 17.12 6.66 -8.90
CA THR A 203 17.11 8.12 -8.72
C THR A 203 15.83 8.56 -8.00
N PRO A 204 15.90 9.46 -7.00
CA PRO A 204 14.72 9.99 -6.33
C PRO A 204 13.90 10.90 -7.25
N PHE A 205 12.66 11.20 -6.86
CA PHE A 205 11.82 12.18 -7.58
C PHE A 205 12.16 13.63 -7.22
N GLY A 206 12.85 13.85 -6.10
CA GLY A 206 13.28 15.16 -5.60
C GLY A 206 12.24 15.86 -4.74
N MET A 207 11.25 15.13 -4.21
CA MET A 207 10.16 15.71 -3.43
C MET A 207 10.62 16.27 -2.08
N ILE A 208 11.61 15.63 -1.42
CA ILE A 208 12.20 16.13 -0.17
C ILE A 208 12.88 17.48 -0.44
N ALA A 209 13.60 17.62 -1.55
CA ALA A 209 14.25 18.87 -1.93
C ALA A 209 13.24 19.97 -2.25
N ALA A 210 12.23 19.63 -3.05
CA ALA A 210 11.22 20.57 -3.52
C ALA A 210 10.22 20.97 -2.42
N GLN A 211 10.06 20.14 -1.38
CA GLN A 211 9.00 20.24 -0.37
C GLN A 211 7.61 20.36 -1.01
N LYS A 212 7.41 19.65 -2.13
CA LYS A 212 6.22 19.72 -2.97
C LYS A 212 5.92 18.35 -3.57
N ASP A 213 4.62 18.06 -3.75
CA ASP A 213 4.15 16.91 -4.52
C ASP A 213 4.35 17.18 -6.01
N ILE A 214 5.55 16.87 -6.50
CA ILE A 214 5.93 17.07 -7.89
C ILE A 214 6.89 15.98 -8.33
N ALA A 215 6.54 15.30 -9.42
CA ALA A 215 7.41 14.31 -10.06
C ALA A 215 7.39 14.43 -11.59
N PRO A 216 8.51 14.12 -12.27
CA PRO A 216 8.55 14.02 -13.72
C PRO A 216 7.74 12.81 -14.24
N MET A 217 7.04 13.01 -15.36
CA MET A 217 6.23 12.02 -16.07
C MET A 217 6.42 12.19 -17.58
N MET A 218 6.49 11.08 -18.33
CA MET A 218 6.46 11.08 -19.81
C MET A 218 5.17 10.44 -20.30
N GLU A 219 4.47 11.10 -21.22
CA GLU A 219 3.21 10.58 -21.79
C GLU A 219 3.45 9.32 -22.63
N HIS A 220 4.58 9.26 -23.34
CA HIS A 220 4.97 8.12 -24.18
C HIS A 220 6.47 7.84 -24.07
N ALA A 221 6.86 6.58 -24.23
CA ALA A 221 8.25 6.16 -24.40
C ALA A 221 8.81 6.63 -25.75
N GLY A 222 9.96 7.32 -25.76
CA GLY A 222 10.63 7.73 -27.01
C GLY A 222 11.48 8.99 -26.90
N GLU A 223 12.39 9.20 -27.86
CA GLU A 223 13.40 10.28 -27.82
C GLU A 223 12.84 11.71 -27.90
N LYS A 224 11.55 11.87 -28.25
CA LYS A 224 10.87 13.17 -28.37
C LYS A 224 9.81 13.39 -27.29
N ALA A 225 9.75 12.56 -26.26
CA ALA A 225 8.74 12.69 -25.21
C ALA A 225 9.03 13.89 -24.30
N GLU A 226 8.09 14.82 -24.21
CA GLU A 226 8.14 15.96 -23.29
C GLU A 226 7.97 15.47 -21.85
N VAL A 227 8.86 15.91 -20.94
CA VAL A 227 8.73 15.63 -19.51
C VAL A 227 7.77 16.62 -18.89
N LYS A 228 6.61 16.13 -18.44
CA LYS A 228 5.62 16.91 -17.70
C LYS A 228 5.79 16.67 -16.20
N TYR A 229 5.49 17.67 -15.39
CA TYR A 229 5.50 17.54 -13.94
C TYR A 229 4.09 17.36 -13.41
N VAL A 230 3.89 16.33 -12.59
CA VAL A 230 2.57 15.96 -12.05
C VAL A 230 2.61 15.79 -10.53
N PRO A 231 1.49 16.00 -9.82
CA PRO A 231 1.37 15.68 -8.40
C PRO A 231 1.28 14.16 -8.22
N ALA A 232 2.39 13.49 -7.95
CA ALA A 232 2.45 12.04 -7.94
C ALA A 232 1.71 11.41 -6.76
N VAL A 233 1.70 12.07 -5.60
CA VAL A 233 0.93 11.61 -4.42
C VAL A 233 -0.56 11.65 -4.77
N GLN A 234 -1.05 12.77 -5.32
CA GLN A 234 -2.45 12.87 -5.73
C GLN A 234 -2.80 11.85 -6.83
N VAL A 235 -1.93 11.68 -7.83
CA VAL A 235 -2.11 10.69 -8.90
C VAL A 235 -2.18 9.27 -8.33
N LEU A 236 -1.35 8.93 -7.35
CA LEU A 236 -1.39 7.62 -6.70
C LEU A 236 -2.69 7.40 -5.92
N ASN A 237 -3.16 8.42 -5.18
CA ASN A 237 -4.41 8.38 -4.43
C ASN A 237 -5.63 8.22 -5.35
N ASP A 238 -5.75 9.07 -6.37
CA ASP A 238 -6.84 9.02 -7.36
C ASP A 238 -6.89 7.66 -8.06
N ARG A 239 -5.72 7.06 -8.33
CA ARG A 239 -5.61 5.71 -8.87
C ARG A 239 -6.07 4.66 -7.88
N GLY A 240 -5.68 4.79 -6.60
CA GLY A 240 -6.08 3.89 -5.52
C GLY A 240 -7.59 3.81 -5.36
N ASP A 241 -8.24 4.96 -5.27
CA ASP A 241 -9.69 5.10 -5.17
C ASP A 241 -10.39 4.43 -6.35
N TYR A 242 -9.96 4.76 -7.57
CA TYR A 242 -10.49 4.18 -8.79
C TYR A 242 -10.34 2.66 -8.85
N SER A 243 -9.15 2.13 -8.55
CA SER A 243 -8.92 0.68 -8.57
C SER A 243 -9.76 -0.03 -7.51
N ALA A 244 -9.88 0.53 -6.30
CA ALA A 244 -10.68 -0.04 -5.23
C ALA A 244 -12.17 -0.07 -5.58
N SER A 245 -12.71 1.03 -6.09
CA SER A 245 -14.13 1.15 -6.47
C SER A 245 -14.48 0.34 -7.71
N MET A 246 -13.62 0.31 -8.73
CA MET A 246 -13.82 -0.50 -9.94
C MET A 246 -13.68 -1.99 -9.65
N GLY A 247 -12.80 -2.37 -8.72
CA GLY A 247 -12.54 -3.76 -8.36
C GLY A 247 -13.76 -4.47 -7.76
N VAL A 248 -14.67 -3.75 -7.12
CA VAL A 248 -15.90 -4.33 -6.53
C VAL A 248 -17.06 -4.42 -7.52
N LEU A 249 -16.94 -3.76 -8.69
CA LEU A 249 -17.96 -3.83 -9.74
C LEU A 249 -17.80 -5.11 -10.58
N PRO A 250 -18.92 -5.69 -11.07
CA PRO A 250 -18.86 -6.81 -12.01
C PRO A 250 -18.04 -6.46 -13.26
N LYS A 251 -17.24 -7.41 -13.76
CA LYS A 251 -16.37 -7.16 -14.94
C LYS A 251 -17.06 -6.51 -16.14
N TRP A 252 -18.25 -6.99 -16.49
CA TRP A 252 -18.94 -6.58 -17.70
C TRP A 252 -19.36 -5.10 -17.68
N ILE A 253 -19.55 -4.50 -16.50
CA ILE A 253 -19.95 -3.09 -16.39
C ILE A 253 -18.74 -2.14 -16.39
N ARG A 254 -17.55 -2.63 -16.01
CA ARG A 254 -16.32 -1.80 -15.90
C ARG A 254 -15.98 -1.02 -17.18
N PRO A 255 -16.07 -1.59 -18.41
CA PRO A 255 -15.81 -0.85 -19.64
C PRO A 255 -16.74 0.34 -19.87
N ILE A 256 -17.94 0.33 -19.29
CA ILE A 256 -18.92 1.42 -19.38
C ILE A 256 -18.63 2.44 -18.28
N MET A 257 -18.43 1.97 -17.04
CA MET A 257 -18.26 2.82 -15.86
C MET A 257 -17.04 3.74 -15.96
N LYS A 258 -15.95 3.32 -16.62
CA LYS A 258 -14.74 4.14 -16.78
C LYS A 258 -14.96 5.49 -17.49
N TYR A 259 -16.05 5.63 -18.26
CA TYR A 259 -16.39 6.87 -18.96
C TYR A 259 -17.22 7.83 -18.10
N LEU A 260 -17.71 7.38 -16.94
CA LEU A 260 -18.48 8.24 -16.06
C LEU A 260 -17.55 9.28 -15.41
N PRO A 261 -18.00 10.54 -15.24
CA PRO A 261 -17.12 11.64 -14.83
C PRO A 261 -16.36 11.37 -13.51
N TRP A 262 -16.97 10.66 -12.58
CA TRP A 262 -16.37 10.30 -11.30
C TRP A 262 -15.25 9.25 -11.40
N TYR A 263 -15.20 8.47 -12.48
CA TYR A 263 -14.15 7.47 -12.73
C TYR A 263 -13.12 7.90 -13.78
N ALA A 264 -13.46 8.88 -14.62
CA ALA A 264 -12.56 9.39 -15.67
C ALA A 264 -11.23 9.90 -15.08
N ARG A 265 -11.27 10.64 -13.96
CA ARG A 265 -10.07 11.16 -13.28
C ARG A 265 -9.11 10.04 -12.87
N GLY A 266 -9.61 9.01 -12.18
CA GLY A 266 -8.78 7.90 -11.74
C GLY A 266 -8.26 7.03 -12.90
N ASN A 267 -9.02 6.88 -13.98
CA ASN A 267 -8.52 6.20 -15.18
C ASN A 267 -7.34 6.98 -15.82
N THR A 268 -7.40 8.31 -15.86
CA THR A 268 -6.27 9.14 -16.28
C THR A 268 -5.08 8.98 -15.32
N ALA A 269 -5.33 8.94 -14.01
CA ALA A 269 -4.29 8.74 -13.01
C ALA A 269 -3.55 7.40 -13.16
N VAL A 270 -4.25 6.31 -13.53
CA VAL A 270 -3.63 5.02 -13.88
C VAL A 270 -2.62 5.18 -15.02
N GLN A 271 -2.96 5.94 -16.06
CA GLN A 271 -2.07 6.16 -17.21
C GLN A 271 -0.88 7.05 -16.84
N CYS A 272 -1.11 8.13 -16.10
CA CYS A 272 -0.04 9.02 -15.62
C CYS A 272 1.01 8.25 -14.81
N LEU A 273 0.57 7.42 -13.87
CA LEU A 273 1.47 6.66 -13.00
C LEU A 273 2.26 5.60 -13.79
N ALA A 274 1.64 4.95 -14.78
CA ALA A 274 2.34 4.05 -15.69
C ALA A 274 3.41 4.80 -16.51
N GLY A 275 3.09 5.99 -17.02
CA GLY A 275 4.02 6.86 -17.74
C GLY A 275 5.24 7.26 -16.90
N MET A 276 5.04 7.55 -15.61
CA MET A 276 6.15 7.83 -14.68
C MET A 276 7.12 6.65 -14.55
N ALA A 277 6.60 5.44 -14.32
CA ALA A 277 7.44 4.25 -14.17
C ALA A 277 8.16 3.88 -15.48
N ILE A 278 7.49 4.03 -16.63
CA ILE A 278 8.12 3.84 -17.94
C ILE A 278 9.28 4.83 -18.10
N ALA A 279 9.03 6.13 -17.92
CA ALA A 279 10.07 7.16 -18.03
C ALA A 279 11.30 6.86 -17.17
N ALA A 280 11.08 6.46 -15.91
CA ALA A 280 12.14 6.17 -14.96
C ALA A 280 12.95 4.93 -15.36
N VAL A 281 12.30 3.84 -15.76
CA VAL A 281 12.97 2.62 -16.24
C VAL A 281 13.71 2.88 -17.55
N GLU A 282 13.14 3.63 -18.49
CA GLU A 282 13.80 3.96 -19.76
C GLU A 282 15.05 4.81 -19.54
N ARG A 283 14.96 5.83 -18.69
CA ARG A 283 16.11 6.65 -18.32
C ARG A 283 17.24 5.77 -17.75
N ARG A 284 16.90 4.88 -16.81
CA ARG A 284 17.85 3.99 -16.15
C ARG A 284 18.51 3.00 -17.12
N LEU A 285 17.75 2.45 -18.06
CA LEU A 285 18.27 1.53 -19.09
C LEU A 285 19.12 2.24 -20.16
N LYS A 286 18.79 3.49 -20.51
CA LYS A 286 19.50 4.25 -21.55
C LYS A 286 20.76 4.94 -21.04
N PHE A 287 20.69 5.55 -19.85
CA PHE A 287 21.75 6.40 -19.31
C PHE A 287 22.52 5.77 -18.15
N GLY A 288 22.11 4.61 -17.65
CA GLY A 288 22.74 3.99 -16.49
C GLY A 288 22.35 4.68 -15.19
N LEU A 289 23.20 4.55 -14.16
CA LEU A 289 23.06 5.34 -12.93
C LEU A 289 23.51 6.78 -13.21
N PRO A 290 22.96 7.77 -12.50
CA PRO A 290 23.64 9.06 -12.40
C PRO A 290 25.09 8.81 -11.94
N ASP A 291 26.03 9.61 -12.45
CA ASP A 291 27.35 9.73 -11.82
C ASP A 291 27.12 10.35 -10.43
N GLU A 292 26.94 9.49 -9.44
CA GLU A 292 26.97 9.90 -8.04
C GLU A 292 28.45 9.91 -7.63
N ASP A 293 28.94 11.06 -7.18
CA ASP A 293 30.19 11.16 -6.44
C ASP A 293 30.06 10.28 -5.19
N LEU A 294 30.46 9.02 -5.30
CA LEU A 294 30.64 8.10 -4.18
C LEU A 294 31.83 8.52 -3.28
N GLU A 295 32.35 9.73 -3.46
CA GLU A 295 33.59 10.20 -2.83
C GLU A 295 33.43 10.70 -1.40
N GLU A 296 32.22 10.85 -0.85
CA GLU A 296 32.06 11.22 0.56
C GLU A 296 31.04 10.32 1.26
N GLU A 297 31.55 9.25 1.89
CA GLU A 297 31.28 8.98 3.31
C GLU A 297 32.03 7.71 3.77
N GLY A 298 33.12 7.94 4.51
CA GLY A 298 33.91 6.90 5.16
C GLY A 298 33.13 6.21 6.27
N GLU A 299 32.31 5.23 5.93
CA GLU A 299 31.88 4.14 6.82
C GLU A 299 31.13 3.02 6.09
N ILE A 300 31.24 2.95 4.76
CA ILE A 300 30.87 1.73 4.03
C ILE A 300 32.01 0.74 4.33
N ASP A 301 31.68 -0.42 4.90
CA ASP A 301 32.62 -1.53 5.08
C ASP A 301 33.46 -1.67 3.80
N GLU A 302 34.76 -1.36 3.87
CA GLU A 302 35.65 -1.28 2.72
C GLU A 302 35.66 -2.58 1.91
N LYS A 303 35.25 -3.71 2.53
CA LYS A 303 35.06 -5.00 1.88
C LYS A 303 33.85 -5.07 0.95
N LEU A 304 32.86 -4.19 1.12
CA LEU A 304 31.65 -4.12 0.30
C LEU A 304 31.77 -3.09 -0.84
N ALA A 305 32.54 -2.01 -0.65
CA ALA A 305 32.60 -0.88 -1.57
C ALA A 305 33.60 -1.01 -2.73
N ARG A 306 34.65 -1.84 -2.63
CA ARG A 306 35.62 -1.99 -3.74
C ARG A 306 34.98 -2.68 -4.96
N GLY A 307 34.67 -1.90 -5.98
CA GLY A 307 34.30 -2.37 -7.33
C GLY A 307 32.86 -2.87 -7.51
N LYS A 308 31.95 -2.65 -6.54
CA LYS A 308 30.56 -3.09 -6.66
C LYS A 308 29.66 -2.00 -7.25
N LYS A 309 28.92 -2.36 -8.30
CA LYS A 309 27.77 -1.60 -8.81
C LYS A 309 26.76 -1.38 -7.67
N ARG A 310 26.16 -0.19 -7.61
CA ARG A 310 25.04 0.15 -6.69
C ARG A 310 24.01 -0.97 -6.67
N THR A 311 23.54 -1.32 -5.48
CA THR A 311 22.55 -2.38 -5.28
C THR A 311 21.20 -1.76 -4.93
N ASP A 312 20.35 -1.59 -5.93
CA ASP A 312 18.98 -1.09 -5.80
C ASP A 312 17.95 -2.20 -6.14
N LEU A 313 16.65 -1.94 -5.94
CA LEU A 313 15.58 -2.92 -6.21
C LEU A 313 15.53 -3.28 -7.70
N LEU A 314 15.76 -2.32 -8.59
CA LEU A 314 15.70 -2.57 -10.03
C LEU A 314 16.86 -3.45 -10.48
N GLU A 315 18.08 -3.19 -10.01
CA GLU A 315 19.25 -4.00 -10.26
C GLU A 315 19.00 -5.45 -9.80
N LYS A 316 18.39 -5.63 -8.62
CA LYS A 316 17.99 -6.96 -8.13
C LYS A 316 16.91 -7.62 -8.99
N LEU A 317 15.93 -6.86 -9.49
CA LEU A 317 14.93 -7.36 -10.43
C LEU A 317 15.57 -7.77 -11.77
N MET A 318 16.52 -6.99 -12.29
CA MET A 318 17.27 -7.28 -13.52
C MET A 318 18.15 -8.53 -13.39
N GLN A 319 18.67 -8.80 -12.19
CA GLN A 319 19.45 -10.01 -11.88
C GLN A 319 18.56 -11.26 -11.67
N GLY A 320 17.26 -11.09 -11.46
CA GLY A 320 16.31 -12.18 -11.23
C GLY A 320 16.18 -13.10 -12.45
N LYS A 321 16.30 -14.42 -12.22
CA LYS A 321 16.16 -15.47 -13.23
C LYS A 321 15.08 -16.48 -12.84
N ASP A 322 14.29 -16.91 -13.82
CA ASP A 322 13.25 -17.91 -13.57
C ASP A 322 13.79 -19.34 -13.52
N GLU A 323 12.90 -20.33 -13.47
CA GLU A 323 13.26 -21.75 -13.32
C GLU A 323 14.07 -22.29 -14.51
N ASN A 324 13.96 -21.65 -15.67
CA ASN A 324 14.71 -21.97 -16.87
C ASN A 324 15.99 -21.11 -17.00
N GLY A 325 16.30 -20.30 -15.99
CA GLY A 325 17.42 -19.37 -16.01
C GLY A 325 17.17 -18.11 -16.84
N ALA A 326 15.94 -17.88 -17.34
CA ALA A 326 15.62 -16.75 -18.19
C ALA A 326 15.44 -15.46 -17.37
N PRO A 327 15.97 -14.32 -17.82
CA PRO A 327 15.79 -13.04 -17.14
C PRO A 327 14.36 -12.50 -17.30
N MET A 328 14.00 -11.51 -16.48
CA MET A 328 12.75 -10.78 -16.62
C MET A 328 12.73 -9.93 -17.91
N GLY A 329 11.65 -10.01 -18.68
CA GLY A 329 11.47 -9.18 -19.88
C GLY A 329 11.21 -7.70 -19.51
N ARG A 330 11.52 -6.76 -20.42
CA ARG A 330 11.41 -5.31 -20.16
C ARG A 330 10.04 -4.87 -19.64
N GLU A 331 8.94 -5.29 -20.27
CA GLU A 331 7.59 -4.93 -19.82
C GLU A 331 7.26 -5.54 -18.44
N GLU A 332 7.77 -6.74 -18.15
CA GLU A 332 7.60 -7.37 -16.84
C GLU A 332 8.40 -6.60 -15.77
N LEU A 333 9.63 -6.20 -16.08
CA LEU A 333 10.49 -5.39 -15.22
C LEU A 333 9.84 -4.04 -14.87
N THR A 334 9.31 -3.33 -15.88
CA THR A 334 8.59 -2.06 -15.64
C THR A 334 7.35 -2.26 -14.79
N ALA A 335 6.59 -3.34 -15.01
CA ALA A 335 5.40 -3.64 -14.22
C ALA A 335 5.73 -3.97 -12.75
N GLU A 336 6.80 -4.71 -12.49
CA GLU A 336 7.24 -4.99 -11.10
C GLU A 336 7.83 -3.73 -10.45
N ALA A 337 8.64 -2.92 -11.14
CA ALA A 337 9.16 -1.66 -10.61
C ALA A 337 8.02 -0.67 -10.26
N LEU A 338 7.01 -0.55 -11.12
CA LEU A 338 5.79 0.23 -10.83
C LEU A 338 5.04 -0.33 -9.61
N THR A 339 4.98 -1.66 -9.47
CA THR A 339 4.36 -2.29 -8.30
C THR A 339 5.10 -1.91 -7.02
N GLN A 340 6.44 -1.84 -7.05
CA GLN A 340 7.24 -1.40 -5.91
C GLN A 340 7.03 0.07 -5.59
N LEU A 341 7.01 0.96 -6.59
CA LEU A 341 6.70 2.38 -6.41
C LEU A 341 5.37 2.58 -5.69
N ILE A 342 4.30 1.91 -6.16
CA ILE A 342 2.97 1.99 -5.54
C ILE A 342 3.00 1.47 -4.10
N ALA A 343 3.59 0.30 -3.89
CA ALA A 343 3.59 -0.35 -2.58
C ALA A 343 4.39 0.44 -1.54
N GLY A 344 5.60 0.89 -1.91
CA GLY A 344 6.54 1.54 -1.01
C GLY A 344 6.25 3.01 -0.72
N SER A 345 5.47 3.70 -1.56
CA SER A 345 5.14 5.12 -1.35
C SER A 345 4.03 5.30 -0.30
N ASP A 346 2.79 5.03 -0.68
CA ASP A 346 1.59 5.41 0.08
C ASP A 346 1.47 4.63 1.40
N THR A 347 1.84 3.35 1.41
CA THR A 347 1.72 2.55 2.64
C THR A 347 2.74 2.97 3.70
N THR A 348 3.97 3.29 3.30
CA THR A 348 5.03 3.71 4.22
C THR A 348 4.76 5.11 4.76
N SER A 349 4.29 6.03 3.92
CA SER A 349 4.00 7.41 4.33
C SER A 349 2.85 7.48 5.32
N ASN A 350 1.72 6.81 5.04
CA ASN A 350 0.57 6.75 5.96
C ASN A 350 0.94 6.06 7.28
N SER A 351 1.69 4.96 7.23
CA SER A 351 2.12 4.26 8.45
C SER A 351 3.05 5.14 9.30
N SER A 352 3.98 5.87 8.69
CA SER A 352 4.89 6.79 9.38
C SER A 352 4.13 7.97 9.98
N CYS A 353 3.16 8.52 9.23
CA CYS A 353 2.26 9.56 9.73
C CYS A 353 1.43 9.09 10.92
N ALA A 354 0.90 7.86 10.88
CA ALA A 354 0.14 7.29 11.97
C ALA A 354 0.99 7.09 13.23
N ILE A 355 2.23 6.59 13.08
CA ILE A 355 3.18 6.46 14.19
C ILE A 355 3.44 7.83 14.83
N ALA A 356 3.76 8.85 14.01
CA ALA A 356 3.98 10.20 14.50
C ALA A 356 2.74 10.78 15.21
N TYR A 357 1.55 10.59 14.65
CA TYR A 357 0.29 11.03 15.22
C TYR A 357 0.00 10.40 16.59
N TYR A 358 0.13 9.07 16.71
CA TYR A 358 -0.12 8.38 17.97
C TYR A 358 0.89 8.73 19.05
N LEU A 359 2.17 8.87 18.70
CA LEU A 359 3.18 9.32 19.67
C LEU A 359 2.93 10.77 20.12
N ALA A 360 2.67 11.68 19.18
CA ALA A 360 2.37 13.09 19.52
C ALA A 360 1.09 13.24 20.36
N SER A 361 0.12 12.35 20.18
CA SER A 361 -1.13 12.35 20.95
C SER A 361 -1.00 11.65 22.31
N ASN A 362 0.11 10.94 22.57
CA ASN A 362 0.36 10.19 23.80
C ASN A 362 1.76 10.52 24.38
N PRO A 363 1.91 11.69 25.05
CA PRO A 363 3.21 12.19 25.50
C PRO A 363 4.01 11.23 26.40
N GLU A 364 3.32 10.46 27.25
CA GLU A 364 4.00 9.45 28.08
C GLU A 364 4.60 8.31 27.25
N CYS A 365 3.92 7.86 26.19
CA CYS A 365 4.47 6.87 25.27
C CYS A 365 5.65 7.46 24.50
N GLN A 366 5.53 8.71 24.05
CA GLN A 366 6.63 9.42 23.39
C GLN A 366 7.86 9.53 24.29
N ARG A 367 7.69 9.91 25.57
CA ARG A 367 8.77 10.02 26.55
C ARG A 367 9.47 8.68 26.79
N LYS A 368 8.70 7.60 27.01
CA LYS A 368 9.27 6.25 27.19
C LYS A 368 10.07 5.78 25.97
N LEU A 369 9.54 6.03 24.77
CA LEU A 369 10.24 5.70 23.53
C LEU A 369 11.53 6.51 23.39
N GLN A 370 11.48 7.82 23.71
CA GLN A 370 12.66 8.67 23.69
C GLN A 370 13.72 8.18 24.69
N GLU A 371 13.34 7.81 25.91
CA GLU A 371 14.26 7.25 26.91
C GLU A 371 14.93 5.95 26.43
N GLU A 372 14.17 5.06 25.78
CA GLU A 372 14.72 3.84 25.19
C GLU A 372 15.72 4.14 24.06
N LEU A 373 15.38 5.08 23.17
CA LEU A 373 16.25 5.49 22.06
C LEU A 373 17.53 6.18 22.57
N ASP A 374 17.41 7.11 23.53
CA ASP A 374 18.55 7.83 24.12
C ASP A 374 19.50 6.90 24.88
N SER A 375 19.03 5.72 25.32
CA SER A 375 19.86 4.72 25.98
C SER A 375 20.85 4.00 25.04
N VAL A 376 20.58 4.01 23.72
CA VAL A 376 21.41 3.33 22.72
C VAL A 376 21.98 4.26 21.65
N LEU A 377 21.34 5.42 21.42
CA LEU A 377 21.78 6.41 20.46
C LEU A 377 22.61 7.50 21.15
N LYS A 378 23.73 7.88 20.54
CA LYS A 378 24.53 9.00 21.04
C LYS A 378 23.83 10.32 20.71
N PRO A 379 23.85 11.32 21.60
CA PRO A 379 23.36 12.65 21.29
C PRO A 379 24.01 13.21 20.04
N VAL A 380 23.18 13.68 19.10
CA VAL A 380 23.65 14.36 17.89
C VAL A 380 23.37 15.83 18.03
N VAL A 381 24.42 16.65 17.99
CA VAL A 381 24.27 18.09 17.87
C VAL A 381 24.08 18.39 16.38
N SER A 382 22.83 18.46 15.93
CA SER A 382 22.52 19.02 14.61
C SER A 382 22.70 20.53 14.67
N VAL A 383 23.61 21.07 13.86
CA VAL A 383 23.71 22.52 13.67
C VAL A 383 22.69 22.88 12.59
N PRO A 384 21.71 23.76 12.88
CA PRO A 384 20.74 24.15 11.87
C PRO A 384 21.46 24.68 10.63
N PRO A 385 21.07 24.22 9.43
CA PRO A 385 21.70 24.69 8.21
C PRO A 385 21.49 26.21 8.06
N PRO A 386 22.40 26.93 7.39
CA PRO A 386 22.17 28.33 7.06
C PRO A 386 20.82 28.48 6.37
N ILE A 387 20.05 29.51 6.74
CA ILE A 387 18.77 29.82 6.10
C ILE A 387 19.05 30.06 4.60
N SER A 388 18.70 29.08 3.76
CA SER A 388 18.84 29.18 2.31
C SER A 388 17.44 29.27 1.68
N GLN A 389 17.33 30.01 0.58
CA GLN A 389 16.04 30.24 -0.09
C GLN A 389 15.65 29.12 -1.08
N ALA A 390 16.53 28.17 -1.39
CA ALA A 390 16.24 27.08 -2.34
C ALA A 390 17.16 25.86 -2.16
N GLY A 391 16.58 24.65 -2.12
CA GLY A 391 17.29 23.36 -2.17
C GLY A 391 17.21 22.50 -0.90
N VAL A 392 17.85 21.32 -0.95
CA VAL A 392 18.10 20.50 0.26
C VAL A 392 19.23 21.20 1.03
N PRO A 393 19.05 21.48 2.34
CA PRO A 393 20.17 21.95 3.16
C PRO A 393 21.30 20.91 3.22
N PRO A 394 22.54 21.30 3.59
CA PRO A 394 23.64 20.36 3.76
C PRO A 394 23.22 19.15 4.60
N LEU A 395 23.64 17.94 4.19
CA LEU A 395 23.26 16.74 4.90
C LEU A 395 23.85 16.76 6.32
N PRO A 396 23.04 16.53 7.37
CA PRO A 396 23.55 16.40 8.73
C PRO A 396 24.48 15.19 8.84
N PRO A 397 25.28 15.06 9.91
CA PRO A 397 26.12 13.89 10.14
C PRO A 397 25.35 12.56 10.03
N SER A 398 26.04 11.50 9.60
CA SER A 398 25.42 10.18 9.34
C SER A 398 24.77 9.56 10.59
N ASN A 399 25.26 9.89 11.78
CA ASN A 399 24.74 9.40 13.06
C ASN A 399 23.41 10.03 13.50
N VAL A 400 22.87 11.03 12.77
CA VAL A 400 21.52 11.56 13.04
C VAL A 400 20.42 10.52 12.73
N VAL A 401 20.74 9.50 11.93
CA VAL A 401 19.84 8.40 11.60
C VAL A 401 20.41 7.12 12.21
N ALA A 402 19.63 6.47 13.06
CA ALA A 402 20.01 5.20 13.67
C ALA A 402 20.13 4.09 12.62
N LYS A 403 21.16 3.24 12.72
CA LYS A 403 21.28 2.05 11.87
C LYS A 403 20.33 0.97 12.41
N TYR A 404 19.83 0.10 11.54
CA TYR A 404 18.98 -1.03 11.92
C TYR A 404 19.63 -1.90 13.00
N ALA A 405 20.94 -2.10 12.91
CA ALA A 405 21.69 -2.87 13.91
C ALA A 405 21.55 -2.31 15.34
N ASP A 406 21.42 -0.99 15.48
CA ASP A 406 21.36 -0.28 16.75
C ASP A 406 19.95 -0.37 17.38
N VAL A 407 18.90 -0.44 16.55
CA VAL A 407 17.50 -0.31 17.00
C VAL A 407 16.67 -1.58 16.90
N LYS A 408 17.13 -2.61 16.17
CA LYS A 408 16.34 -3.84 15.90
C LYS A 408 15.93 -4.64 17.14
N THR A 409 16.58 -4.41 18.29
CA THR A 409 16.32 -5.14 19.54
C THR A 409 15.52 -4.33 20.55
N LEU A 410 15.13 -3.10 20.23
CA LEU A 410 14.42 -2.20 21.14
C LEU A 410 12.94 -2.60 21.24
N PRO A 411 12.51 -3.16 22.39
CA PRO A 411 11.17 -3.72 22.51
C PRO A 411 10.08 -2.65 22.49
N TYR A 412 10.29 -1.47 23.08
CA TYR A 412 9.26 -0.44 23.14
C TYR A 412 9.10 0.29 21.79
N LEU A 413 10.18 0.51 21.05
CA LEU A 413 10.13 0.95 19.64
C LEU A 413 9.28 0.00 18.79
N GLN A 414 9.56 -1.31 18.87
CA GLN A 414 8.80 -2.31 18.13
C GLN A 414 7.33 -2.36 18.57
N ALA A 415 7.06 -2.18 19.86
CA ALA A 415 5.71 -2.09 20.41
C ALA A 415 4.95 -0.87 19.87
N CYS A 416 5.57 0.31 19.84
CA CYS A 416 4.98 1.53 19.29
C CYS A 416 4.64 1.37 17.80
N ILE A 417 5.57 0.85 16.99
CA ILE A 417 5.34 0.59 15.57
C ILE A 417 4.16 -0.37 15.37
N ASN A 418 4.17 -1.50 16.10
CA ASN A 418 3.12 -2.51 15.97
C ASN A 418 1.75 -2.00 16.44
N GLU A 419 1.71 -1.25 17.54
CA GLU A 419 0.47 -0.68 18.06
C GLU A 419 -0.12 0.38 17.13
N SER A 420 0.74 1.23 16.54
CA SER A 420 0.31 2.19 15.54
C SER A 420 -0.26 1.50 14.30
N LEU A 421 0.37 0.43 13.81
CA LEU A 421 -0.13 -0.35 12.67
C LEU A 421 -1.37 -1.19 12.99
N ARG A 422 -1.55 -1.57 14.25
CA ARG A 422 -2.77 -2.24 14.72
C ARG A 422 -3.97 -1.29 14.64
N LEU A 423 -3.84 -0.09 15.20
CA LEU A 423 -4.91 0.91 15.16
C LEU A 423 -5.06 1.54 13.78
N HIS A 424 -3.97 2.01 13.17
CA HIS A 424 -3.99 2.51 11.80
C HIS A 424 -3.65 1.39 10.82
N SER A 425 -4.63 0.53 10.54
CA SER A 425 -4.51 -0.51 9.53
C SER A 425 -4.44 0.11 8.13
N THR A 426 -3.25 0.51 7.68
CA THR A 426 -3.01 1.16 6.37
C THR A 426 -3.64 0.39 5.21
N SER A 427 -3.61 -0.95 5.29
CA SER A 427 -4.47 -1.83 4.49
C SER A 427 -5.49 -2.49 5.42
N GLY A 428 -6.64 -1.84 5.60
CA GLY A 428 -7.70 -2.26 6.52
C GLY A 428 -8.74 -3.22 5.92
N ILE A 429 -8.78 -3.34 4.59
CA ILE A 429 -9.83 -4.08 3.88
C ILE A 429 -9.62 -5.59 3.98
N GLY A 430 -10.74 -6.32 3.91
CA GLY A 430 -10.69 -7.75 3.62
C GLY A 430 -10.25 -7.98 2.18
N LEU A 431 -9.09 -8.59 1.99
CA LEU A 431 -8.58 -8.99 0.67
C LEU A 431 -9.42 -10.16 0.11
N PRO A 432 -10.16 -9.99 -0.99
CA PRO A 432 -11.10 -11.01 -1.44
C PRO A 432 -10.38 -12.23 -2.00
N ARG A 433 -10.85 -13.42 -1.62
CA ARG A 433 -10.42 -14.72 -2.15
C ARG A 433 -11.63 -15.53 -2.59
N ILE A 434 -11.58 -16.16 -3.75
CA ILE A 434 -12.64 -17.00 -4.28
C ILE A 434 -12.29 -18.48 -4.08
N ILE A 435 -13.29 -19.26 -3.67
CA ILE A 435 -13.19 -20.71 -3.60
C ILE A 435 -13.24 -21.26 -5.03
N PRO A 436 -12.20 -22.02 -5.49
CA PRO A 436 -12.15 -22.49 -6.86
C PRO A 436 -13.21 -23.56 -7.16
N PRO A 437 -13.51 -23.81 -8.44
CA PRO A 437 -14.44 -24.85 -8.83
C PRO A 437 -14.11 -26.23 -8.25
N GLY A 438 -15.13 -27.01 -7.89
CA GLY A 438 -15.02 -28.35 -7.32
C GLY A 438 -14.52 -28.41 -5.87
N SER A 439 -14.43 -27.26 -5.18
CA SER A 439 -13.91 -27.20 -3.82
C SER A 439 -14.87 -26.53 -2.83
N SER A 440 -14.61 -26.74 -1.53
CA SER A 440 -15.31 -26.08 -0.44
C SER A 440 -14.31 -25.69 0.66
N LEU A 441 -14.67 -24.72 1.49
CA LEU A 441 -13.86 -24.26 2.61
C LEU A 441 -14.73 -24.15 3.85
N GLU A 442 -14.23 -24.63 4.98
CA GLU A 442 -14.89 -24.51 6.27
C GLU A 442 -14.29 -23.34 7.07
N VAL A 443 -15.11 -22.38 7.46
CA VAL A 443 -14.70 -21.19 8.20
C VAL A 443 -15.78 -20.86 9.22
N CYS A 444 -15.40 -20.62 10.47
CA CYS A 444 -16.33 -20.33 11.57
C CYS A 444 -17.44 -21.40 11.74
N GLY A 445 -17.12 -22.68 11.49
CA GLY A 445 -18.09 -23.79 11.56
C GLY A 445 -19.09 -23.85 10.39
N GLU A 446 -18.95 -22.97 9.40
CA GLU A 446 -19.78 -22.92 8.21
C GLU A 446 -19.02 -23.42 6.99
N ARG A 447 -19.69 -24.23 6.15
CA ARG A 447 -19.15 -24.68 4.86
C ARG A 447 -19.55 -23.73 3.74
N PHE A 448 -18.55 -23.22 3.03
CA PHE A 448 -18.69 -22.38 1.84
C PHE A 448 -18.26 -23.16 0.60
N ASN A 449 -19.04 -23.06 -0.47
CA ASN A 449 -18.81 -23.80 -1.72
C ASN A 449 -18.12 -22.93 -2.77
N GLU A 450 -17.74 -23.55 -3.89
CA GLU A 450 -17.18 -22.89 -5.06
C GLU A 450 -17.91 -21.59 -5.45
N GLY A 451 -17.14 -20.63 -5.96
CA GLY A 451 -17.65 -19.33 -6.37
C GLY A 451 -17.94 -18.35 -5.21
N THR A 452 -17.94 -18.83 -3.96
CA THR A 452 -18.01 -17.94 -2.79
C THR A 452 -16.70 -17.16 -2.63
N ILE A 453 -16.83 -15.86 -2.37
CA ILE A 453 -15.75 -14.95 -2.04
C ILE A 453 -15.71 -14.77 -0.52
N LEU A 454 -14.54 -14.98 0.07
CA LEU A 454 -14.27 -14.76 1.48
C LEU A 454 -13.17 -13.70 1.64
N SER A 455 -13.24 -12.93 2.72
CA SER A 455 -12.18 -11.99 3.08
C SER A 455 -12.14 -11.72 4.58
N VAL A 456 -10.96 -11.45 5.12
CA VAL A 456 -10.74 -11.13 6.53
C VAL A 456 -10.27 -9.68 6.66
N PRO A 457 -11.11 -8.75 7.16
CA PRO A 457 -10.76 -7.34 7.28
C PRO A 457 -9.84 -7.10 8.48
N SER A 458 -8.58 -6.78 8.21
CA SER A 458 -7.56 -6.49 9.24
C SER A 458 -7.99 -5.35 10.17
N TYR A 459 -8.68 -4.32 9.67
CA TYR A 459 -9.21 -3.22 10.49
C TYR A 459 -10.12 -3.74 11.61
N SER A 460 -10.99 -4.71 11.31
CA SER A 460 -11.86 -5.32 12.31
C SER A 460 -11.14 -6.32 13.19
N ILE A 461 -10.23 -7.14 12.63
CA ILE A 461 -9.46 -8.11 13.43
C ILE A 461 -8.60 -7.41 14.47
N HIS A 462 -7.94 -6.32 14.09
CA HIS A 462 -7.09 -5.54 14.97
C HIS A 462 -7.86 -4.80 16.07
N ARG A 463 -9.20 -4.73 15.99
CA ARG A 463 -10.10 -4.09 16.97
C ARG A 463 -11.07 -5.06 17.64
N SER A 464 -10.94 -6.35 17.35
CA SER A 464 -11.88 -7.34 17.85
C SER A 464 -11.60 -7.65 19.32
N GLN A 465 -12.58 -7.42 20.19
CA GLN A 465 -12.50 -7.81 21.60
C GLN A 465 -12.45 -9.35 21.79
N GLU A 466 -12.81 -10.13 20.76
CA GLU A 466 -12.64 -11.58 20.81
C GLU A 466 -11.18 -12.03 20.71
N VAL A 467 -10.30 -11.20 20.16
CA VAL A 467 -8.86 -11.45 20.23
C VAL A 467 -8.45 -11.15 21.66
N SER A 468 -8.27 -12.20 22.44
CA SER A 468 -7.94 -12.11 23.87
C SER A 468 -6.75 -11.20 24.18
N SER A 469 -5.82 -11.01 23.24
CA SER A 469 -4.65 -10.15 23.39
C SER A 469 -4.92 -8.64 23.23
N TRP A 470 -6.07 -8.23 22.67
CA TRP A 470 -6.41 -6.81 22.52
C TRP A 470 -7.10 -6.25 23.76
N GLY A 471 -7.92 -7.06 24.45
CA GLY A 471 -8.65 -6.63 25.65
C GLY A 471 -9.80 -5.65 25.37
N ASP A 472 -10.43 -5.16 26.43
CA ASP A 472 -11.58 -4.24 26.35
C ASP A 472 -11.20 -2.87 25.78
N ASP A 473 -9.93 -2.49 25.93
CA ASP A 473 -9.34 -1.23 25.48
C ASP A 473 -8.75 -1.33 24.05
N ALA A 474 -9.29 -2.22 23.21
CA ALA A 474 -8.78 -2.46 21.85
C ALA A 474 -8.77 -1.20 20.94
N GLU A 475 -9.51 -0.15 21.27
CA GLU A 475 -9.47 1.12 20.51
C GLU A 475 -8.40 2.11 21.02
N GLU A 476 -7.78 1.82 22.17
CA GLU A 476 -6.78 2.68 22.80
C GLU A 476 -5.36 2.36 22.31
N PHE A 477 -4.55 3.41 22.15
CA PHE A 477 -3.12 3.28 21.81
C PHE A 477 -2.33 2.93 23.07
N ARG A 478 -2.00 1.66 23.25
CA ARG A 478 -1.25 1.15 24.41
C ARG A 478 -0.12 0.22 23.97
N PRO A 479 1.07 0.74 23.62
CA PRO A 479 2.22 -0.09 23.23
C PRO A 479 2.57 -1.19 24.24
N GLU A 480 2.31 -0.97 25.53
CA GLU A 480 2.57 -1.92 26.62
C GLU A 480 1.89 -3.29 26.39
N ARG A 481 0.78 -3.35 25.64
CA ARG A 481 0.12 -4.63 25.27
C ARG A 481 0.99 -5.57 24.43
N TRP A 482 2.07 -5.05 23.84
CA TRP A 482 3.06 -5.83 23.10
C TRP A 482 4.17 -6.39 24.00
N LEU A 483 4.36 -5.80 25.18
CA LEU A 483 5.35 -6.21 26.18
C LEU A 483 4.78 -7.16 27.23
N GLU A 484 3.51 -6.98 27.60
CA GLU A 484 2.80 -7.79 28.60
C GLU A 484 2.50 -9.24 28.16
N ARG A 485 3.07 -9.67 27.03
CA ARG A 485 2.76 -10.96 26.43
C ARG A 485 3.59 -12.07 27.02
N ASP A 486 2.94 -13.22 27.22
CA ASP A 486 3.65 -14.49 27.32
C ASP A 486 4.40 -14.74 25.99
N VAL A 487 5.73 -14.67 26.04
CA VAL A 487 6.60 -15.03 24.92
C VAL A 487 6.25 -16.45 24.46
N GLY A 488 5.62 -16.59 23.28
CA GLY A 488 5.26 -17.88 22.69
C GLY A 488 3.77 -18.16 22.47
N LYS A 489 2.85 -17.27 22.86
CA LYS A 489 1.43 -17.36 22.46
C LYS A 489 1.19 -16.50 21.21
N GLU A 490 0.76 -17.12 20.12
CA GLU A 490 0.33 -16.41 18.90
C GLU A 490 -0.90 -15.54 19.18
N PHE A 491 -1.07 -14.49 18.37
CA PHE A 491 -2.34 -13.79 18.21
C PHE A 491 -3.36 -14.74 17.55
N ASN A 492 -3.89 -15.67 18.33
CA ASN A 492 -4.86 -16.65 17.86
C ASN A 492 -6.26 -16.07 17.70
#